data_AF-A0A9D7XUU9-F1
#
_entry.id   AF-A0A9D7XUU9-F1
#
_cell.length_a   1.000
_cell.length_b   1.000
_cell.length_c   1.000
_cell.angle_alpha   90.00
_cell.angle_beta   90.00
_cell.angle_gamma   90.00
#
_symmetry.space_group_name_H-M   'P 1'
#
loop_
_entity.id
_entity.type
_entity.pdbx_description
1 polymer ?
#
loop_
_entity_poly.entity_id
_entity_poly.type
_entity_poly.pdbx_seq_one_letter_code
_entity_poly.pdbx_strand_id
1 'polypeptide(L)'
;MAKIEIPNALKADMPQTILGRIMSATPVVMTVIATMLAGLASSEMTKAQYDRSLAAQQQSKAGDQWSFFQAKRLRSALQHNTLDLLQASNDIHPLDIVSLTQPSTPSDGTQKIVALLATNEGLDAFAFLQKGELPATPSASPVAPEITAALLAIENLKPAAEIAALLAKVSDKLLTETIVTAKERTDAFDAATKPINRVIDTTEDALLSQPASPAKRDFTAARLRFAALRYDNEARLNQTIANLYELQVRKNNISAERHHGRSQRFFYGMLERRWR
;
A
#
# COMPACT_ATOMS: atom_id res chain seq x y z
N MET A 1 23.94 -53.55 8.07
CA MET A 1 24.77 -52.55 8.79
C MET A 1 26.23 -52.98 8.62
N ALA A 2 27.03 -52.22 7.86
CA ALA A 2 28.45 -52.54 7.69
C ALA A 2 29.19 -52.27 9.00
N LYS A 3 29.85 -53.30 9.54
CA LYS A 3 30.68 -53.19 10.75
C LYS A 3 31.97 -52.47 10.34
N ILE A 4 32.11 -51.22 10.77
CA ILE A 4 33.33 -50.44 10.53
C ILE A 4 34.41 -51.02 11.44
N GLU A 5 35.29 -51.87 10.89
CA GLU A 5 36.44 -52.39 11.62
C GLU A 5 37.61 -51.40 11.53
N ILE A 6 37.88 -50.73 12.65
CA ILE A 6 39.01 -49.80 12.77
C ILE A 6 40.31 -50.62 12.71
N PRO A 7 41.23 -50.33 11.77
CA PRO A 7 42.52 -51.01 11.63
C PRO A 7 43.32 -51.01 12.94
N ASN A 8 43.95 -52.14 13.29
CA ASN A 8 44.67 -52.29 14.56
C ASN A 8 45.84 -51.30 14.73
N ALA A 9 46.42 -50.80 13.63
CA ALA A 9 47.44 -49.75 13.67
C ALA A 9 46.93 -48.43 14.28
N LEU A 10 45.68 -48.05 14.00
CA LEU A 10 45.06 -46.82 14.55
C LEU A 10 44.67 -46.97 16.02
N LYS A 11 44.47 -48.20 16.50
CA LYS A 11 44.15 -48.46 17.92
C LYS A 11 45.37 -48.31 18.83
N ALA A 12 46.59 -48.48 18.30
CA ALA A 12 47.83 -48.35 19.05
C ALA A 12 48.17 -46.89 19.39
N ASP A 13 47.80 -45.95 18.51
CA ASP A 13 48.01 -44.50 18.71
C ASP A 13 46.89 -43.82 19.51
N MET A 14 45.81 -44.54 19.84
CA MET A 14 44.74 -43.98 20.67
C MET A 14 45.10 -44.04 22.16
N PRO A 15 44.94 -42.94 22.91
CA PRO A 15 45.18 -42.96 24.34
C PRO A 15 44.27 -43.99 25.03
N GLN A 16 44.90 -44.90 25.78
CA GLN A 16 44.23 -46.04 26.42
C GLN A 16 43.32 -45.60 27.57
N THR A 17 43.60 -44.44 28.18
CA THR A 17 42.84 -43.89 29.31
C THR A 17 41.58 -43.16 28.82
N ILE A 18 40.49 -43.28 29.59
CA ILE A 18 39.21 -42.60 29.32
C ILE A 18 39.43 -41.08 29.19
N LEU A 19 40.27 -40.51 30.04
CA LEU A 19 40.64 -39.09 30.00
C LEU A 19 41.33 -38.72 28.68
N GLY A 20 42.27 -39.53 28.20
CA GLY A 20 42.95 -39.26 26.94
C GLY A 20 42.01 -39.37 25.73
N ARG A 21 41.04 -40.30 25.75
CA ARG A 21 40.02 -40.38 24.67
C ARG A 21 39.11 -39.15 24.64
N ILE A 22 38.71 -38.66 25.82
CA ILE A 22 37.92 -37.42 25.94
C ILE A 22 38.72 -36.24 25.39
N MET A 23 39.98 -36.10 25.80
CA MET A 23 40.88 -35.04 25.32
C MET A 23 41.12 -35.11 23.80
N SER A 24 41.22 -36.31 23.22
CA SER A 24 41.39 -36.48 21.77
C SER A 24 40.11 -36.22 20.95
N ALA A 25 38.94 -36.50 21.51
CA ALA A 25 37.66 -36.29 20.83
C ALA A 25 37.16 -34.84 20.93
N THR A 26 37.58 -34.11 21.97
CA THR A 26 37.13 -32.74 22.25
C THR A 26 37.38 -31.78 21.08
N PRO A 27 38.57 -31.73 20.45
CA PRO A 27 38.81 -30.86 19.29
C PRO A 27 37.87 -31.16 18.12
N VAL A 28 37.65 -32.44 17.81
CA VAL A 28 36.79 -32.87 16.68
C VAL A 28 35.34 -32.46 16.92
N VAL A 29 34.82 -32.71 18.13
CA VAL A 29 33.45 -32.32 18.51
C VAL A 29 33.31 -30.79 18.48
N MET A 30 34.29 -30.06 18.97
CA MET A 30 34.29 -28.59 18.93
C MET A 30 34.31 -28.05 17.49
N THR A 31 35.08 -28.66 16.58
CA THR A 31 35.08 -28.29 15.16
C THR A 31 33.70 -28.49 14.53
N VAL A 32 33.07 -29.66 14.74
CA VAL A 32 31.73 -29.93 14.17
C VAL A 32 30.70 -28.93 14.69
N ILE A 33 30.69 -28.65 16.00
CA ILE A 33 29.75 -27.67 16.58
C ILE A 33 30.04 -26.26 16.04
N ALA A 34 31.30 -25.88 15.92
CA ALA A 34 31.68 -24.59 15.35
C ALA A 34 31.20 -24.44 13.89
N THR A 35 31.37 -25.48 13.06
CA THR A 35 30.89 -25.47 11.67
C THR A 35 29.36 -25.38 11.59
N MET A 36 28.63 -26.11 12.45
CA MET A 36 27.17 -26.00 12.52
C MET A 36 26.72 -24.60 12.93
N LEU A 37 27.35 -24.00 13.95
CA LEU A 37 27.04 -22.63 14.39
C LEU A 37 27.39 -21.59 13.32
N ALA A 38 28.48 -21.78 12.59
CA ALA A 38 28.85 -20.91 11.47
C ALA A 38 27.80 -20.95 10.36
N GLY A 39 27.33 -22.15 10.00
CA GLY A 39 26.24 -22.32 9.03
C GLY A 39 24.94 -21.65 9.49
N LEU A 40 24.56 -21.83 10.76
CA LEU A 40 23.37 -21.19 11.33
C LEU A 40 23.50 -19.66 11.35
N ALA A 41 24.65 -19.13 11.81
CA ALA A 41 24.91 -17.69 11.83
C ALA A 41 24.84 -17.06 10.43
N SER A 42 25.45 -17.71 9.44
CA SER A 42 25.40 -17.27 8.04
C SER A 42 23.97 -17.28 7.50
N SER A 43 23.23 -18.37 7.72
CA SER A 43 21.84 -18.48 7.24
C SER A 43 20.91 -17.41 7.83
N GLU A 44 21.07 -17.08 9.13
CA GLU A 44 20.29 -16.04 9.78
C GLU A 44 20.69 -14.63 9.30
N MET A 45 21.97 -14.40 9.00
CA MET A 45 22.41 -13.14 8.41
C MET A 45 21.83 -12.95 7.00
N THR A 46 21.80 -13.99 6.17
CA THR A 46 21.19 -13.94 4.84
C THR A 46 19.70 -13.65 4.92
N LYS A 47 18.96 -14.25 5.86
CA LYS A 47 17.53 -13.93 6.09
C LYS A 47 17.35 -12.47 6.51
N ALA A 48 18.17 -11.97 7.43
CA ALA A 48 18.11 -10.57 7.85
C ALA A 48 18.35 -9.60 6.68
N GLN A 49 19.30 -9.91 5.80
CA GLN A 49 19.56 -9.12 4.60
C GLN A 49 18.40 -9.18 3.60
N TYR A 50 17.82 -10.36 3.39
CA TYR A 50 16.64 -10.53 2.54
C TYR A 50 15.47 -9.68 3.06
N ASP A 51 15.14 -9.77 4.34
CA ASP A 51 14.06 -9.01 4.95
C ASP A 51 14.29 -7.49 4.84
N ARG A 52 15.52 -7.02 5.04
CA ARG A 52 15.87 -5.59 4.83
C ARG A 52 15.70 -5.15 3.39
N SER A 53 16.11 -6.00 2.43
CA SER A 53 15.95 -5.70 1.01
C SER A 53 14.47 -5.64 0.60
N LEU A 54 13.66 -6.54 1.15
CA LEU A 54 12.22 -6.58 0.91
C LEU A 54 11.52 -5.37 1.55
N ALA A 55 11.91 -5.00 2.76
CA ALA A 55 11.44 -3.78 3.42
C ALA A 55 11.77 -2.53 2.59
N ALA A 56 12.97 -2.43 2.03
CA ALA A 56 13.35 -1.30 1.16
C ALA A 56 12.47 -1.22 -0.11
N GLN A 57 12.18 -2.34 -0.76
CA GLN A 57 11.28 -2.37 -1.91
C GLN A 57 9.85 -1.93 -1.54
N GLN A 58 9.35 -2.38 -0.40
CA GLN A 58 8.02 -1.99 0.09
C GLN A 58 7.99 -0.52 0.52
N GLN A 59 9.09 0.01 1.05
CA GLN A 59 9.22 1.43 1.39
C GLN A 59 9.13 2.30 0.13
N SER A 60 9.72 1.86 -0.99
CA SER A 60 9.55 2.53 -2.28
C SER A 60 8.08 2.55 -2.70
N LYS A 61 7.38 1.41 -2.61
CA LYS A 61 5.95 1.31 -2.95
C LYS A 61 5.08 2.18 -2.03
N ALA A 62 5.38 2.21 -0.73
CA ALA A 62 4.70 3.09 0.22
C ALA A 62 4.92 4.57 -0.15
N GLY A 63 6.15 4.94 -0.50
CA GLY A 63 6.50 6.29 -0.96
C GLY A 63 5.73 6.73 -2.21
N ASP A 64 5.56 5.84 -3.19
CA ASP A 64 4.76 6.11 -4.39
C ASP A 64 3.29 6.37 -4.03
N GLN A 65 2.71 5.55 -3.14
CA GLN A 65 1.33 5.71 -2.70
C GLN A 65 1.10 7.00 -1.89
N TRP A 66 2.07 7.38 -1.04
CA TRP A 66 2.05 8.67 -0.37
C TRP A 66 2.14 9.85 -1.34
N SER A 67 2.97 9.73 -2.38
CA SER A 67 3.10 10.74 -3.43
C SER A 67 1.77 10.91 -4.19
N PHE A 68 1.10 9.80 -4.53
CA PHE A 68 -0.23 9.84 -5.13
C PHE A 68 -1.26 10.46 -4.20
N PHE A 69 -1.30 10.08 -2.91
CA PHE A 69 -2.17 10.70 -1.92
C PHE A 69 -1.99 12.23 -1.88
N GLN A 70 -0.75 12.70 -1.73
CA GLN A 70 -0.45 14.12 -1.63
C GLN A 70 -0.85 14.87 -2.91
N ALA A 71 -0.52 14.33 -4.08
CA ALA A 71 -0.89 14.92 -5.36
C ALA A 71 -2.41 15.04 -5.53
N LYS A 72 -3.16 14.00 -5.14
CA LYS A 72 -4.63 13.98 -5.23
C LYS A 72 -5.27 14.95 -4.23
N ARG A 73 -4.76 15.01 -2.99
CA ARG A 73 -5.20 16.01 -2.00
C ARG A 73 -4.96 17.43 -2.47
N LEU A 74 -3.78 17.71 -3.03
CA LEU A 74 -3.47 19.02 -3.58
C LEU A 74 -4.43 19.39 -4.72
N ARG A 75 -4.67 18.47 -5.66
CA ARG A 75 -5.61 18.71 -6.77
C ARG A 75 -7.02 18.99 -6.27
N SER A 76 -7.50 18.25 -5.27
CA SER A 76 -8.80 18.51 -4.67
C SER A 76 -8.87 19.89 -4.00
N ALA A 77 -7.87 20.27 -3.21
CA ALA A 77 -7.80 21.58 -2.58
C ALA A 77 -7.83 22.71 -3.63
N LEU A 78 -7.14 22.52 -4.76
CA LEU A 78 -7.20 23.46 -5.89
C LEU A 78 -8.60 23.55 -6.50
N GLN A 79 -9.32 22.42 -6.65
CA GLN A 79 -10.71 22.43 -7.16
C GLN A 79 -11.65 23.16 -6.19
N HIS A 80 -11.53 22.90 -4.88
CA HIS A 80 -12.30 23.59 -3.85
C HIS A 80 -12.04 25.10 -3.85
N ASN A 81 -10.77 25.52 -3.82
CA ASN A 81 -10.42 26.95 -3.84
C ASN A 81 -10.95 27.64 -5.12
N THR A 82 -10.86 26.96 -6.27
CA THR A 82 -11.38 27.50 -7.54
C THR A 82 -12.90 27.62 -7.51
N LEU A 83 -13.60 26.63 -6.94
CA LEU A 83 -15.04 26.67 -6.76
C LEU A 83 -15.46 27.80 -5.81
N ASP A 84 -14.74 27.99 -4.70
CA ASP A 84 -15.00 29.04 -3.72
C ASP A 84 -14.83 30.43 -4.35
N LEU A 85 -13.77 30.63 -5.15
CA LEU A 85 -13.56 31.88 -5.90
C LEU A 85 -14.66 32.12 -6.94
N LEU A 86 -15.09 31.06 -7.64
CA LEU A 86 -16.15 31.14 -8.64
C LEU A 86 -17.49 31.54 -7.97
N GLN A 87 -17.80 30.96 -6.80
CA GLN A 87 -18.98 31.27 -5.99
C GLN A 87 -18.92 32.65 -5.35
N ALA A 88 -17.74 33.12 -4.95
CA ALA A 88 -17.58 34.47 -4.39
C ALA A 88 -17.72 35.56 -5.46
N SER A 89 -17.38 35.25 -6.72
CA SER A 89 -17.33 36.23 -7.81
C SER A 89 -18.59 36.25 -8.68
N ASN A 90 -19.45 35.22 -8.59
CA ASN A 90 -20.61 35.06 -9.46
C ASN A 90 -21.78 34.38 -8.74
N ASP A 91 -22.99 34.66 -9.20
CA ASP A 91 -24.16 33.84 -8.84
C ASP A 91 -24.07 32.46 -9.52
N ILE A 92 -23.86 31.45 -8.68
CA ILE A 92 -23.80 30.04 -9.06
C ILE A 92 -25.08 29.35 -8.61
N HIS A 93 -25.77 28.73 -9.55
CA HIS A 93 -26.96 27.94 -9.27
C HIS A 93 -26.64 26.44 -9.33
N PRO A 94 -27.49 25.59 -8.74
CA PRO A 94 -27.44 24.16 -9.02
C PRO A 94 -27.53 23.89 -10.53
N LEU A 95 -26.82 22.87 -11.00
CA LEU A 95 -26.78 22.52 -12.42
C LEU A 95 -28.19 22.18 -12.93
N ASP A 96 -28.71 22.99 -13.84
CA ASP A 96 -29.94 22.70 -14.56
C ASP A 96 -29.63 22.18 -15.97
N ILE A 97 -30.01 20.92 -16.21
CA ILE A 97 -29.80 20.23 -17.49
C ILE A 97 -30.67 20.85 -18.59
N VAL A 98 -31.84 21.39 -18.26
CA VAL A 98 -32.74 22.02 -19.24
C VAL A 98 -32.06 23.25 -19.83
N SER A 99 -31.46 24.07 -18.98
CA SER A 99 -30.68 25.25 -19.38
C SER A 99 -29.46 24.92 -20.26
N LEU A 100 -28.89 23.70 -20.17
CA LEU A 100 -27.81 23.25 -21.06
C LEU A 100 -28.28 22.82 -22.45
N THR A 101 -29.54 22.39 -22.58
CA THR A 101 -30.09 21.84 -23.82
C THR A 101 -30.96 22.83 -24.60
N GLN A 102 -31.37 23.92 -23.97
CA GLN A 102 -32.13 25.01 -24.60
C GLN A 102 -31.36 26.35 -24.60
N PRO A 103 -30.15 26.41 -25.21
CA PRO A 103 -29.51 27.70 -25.41
C PRO A 103 -30.34 28.56 -26.35
N SER A 104 -30.23 29.87 -26.17
CA SER A 104 -30.90 30.89 -26.98
C SER A 104 -30.56 30.82 -28.48
N THR A 105 -29.47 30.14 -28.85
CA THR A 105 -29.14 29.77 -30.23
C THR A 105 -28.74 28.29 -30.32
N PRO A 106 -29.39 27.47 -31.19
CA PRO A 106 -28.99 26.09 -31.39
C PRO A 106 -27.56 26.01 -31.96
N SER A 107 -26.69 25.22 -31.34
CA SER A 107 -25.33 24.97 -31.82
C SER A 107 -25.04 23.47 -31.92
N ASP A 108 -24.00 23.10 -32.67
CA ASP A 108 -23.50 21.70 -32.73
C ASP A 108 -23.18 21.16 -31.32
N GLY A 109 -22.65 22.01 -30.44
CA GLY A 109 -22.41 21.64 -29.04
C GLY A 109 -23.68 21.27 -28.29
N THR A 110 -24.79 21.98 -28.54
CA THR A 110 -26.10 21.66 -27.95
C THR A 110 -26.59 20.29 -28.39
N GLN A 111 -26.46 19.97 -29.68
CA GLN A 111 -26.86 18.67 -30.22
C GLN A 111 -26.04 17.53 -29.61
N LYS A 112 -24.73 17.74 -29.37
CA LYS A 112 -23.87 16.76 -28.66
C LYS A 112 -24.33 16.51 -27.23
N ILE A 113 -24.69 17.56 -26.48
CA ILE A 113 -25.20 17.42 -25.11
C ILE A 113 -26.54 16.68 -25.11
N VAL A 114 -27.45 17.03 -26.03
CA VAL A 114 -28.73 16.31 -26.20
C VAL A 114 -28.50 14.84 -26.54
N ALA A 115 -27.55 14.53 -27.42
CA ALA A 115 -27.20 13.16 -27.76
C ALA A 115 -26.63 12.38 -26.56
N LEU A 116 -25.80 13.02 -25.71
CA LEU A 116 -25.32 12.41 -24.47
C LEU A 116 -26.48 12.10 -23.51
N LEU A 117 -27.42 13.03 -23.33
CA LEU A 117 -28.60 12.85 -22.48
C LEU A 117 -29.58 11.79 -22.99
N ALA A 118 -29.49 11.40 -24.26
CA ALA A 118 -30.23 10.25 -24.78
C ALA A 118 -29.63 8.89 -24.37
N THR A 119 -28.43 8.87 -23.79
CA THR A 119 -27.76 7.67 -23.29
C THR A 119 -27.94 7.51 -21.78
N ASN A 120 -28.01 6.26 -21.30
CA ASN A 120 -28.06 5.99 -19.86
C ASN A 120 -26.82 6.52 -19.13
N GLU A 121 -25.63 6.37 -19.73
CA GLU A 121 -24.38 6.88 -19.17
C GLU A 121 -24.41 8.40 -18.98
N GLY A 122 -24.95 9.13 -19.96
CA GLY A 122 -25.13 10.58 -19.86
C GLY A 122 -26.10 10.96 -18.74
N LEU A 123 -27.27 10.32 -18.69
CA LEU A 123 -28.25 10.56 -17.63
C LEU A 123 -27.68 10.33 -16.23
N ASP A 124 -26.97 9.22 -16.03
CA ASP A 124 -26.33 8.90 -14.75
C ASP A 124 -25.25 9.93 -14.40
N ALA A 125 -24.37 10.27 -15.35
CA ALA A 125 -23.30 11.25 -15.14
C ALA A 125 -23.85 12.63 -14.75
N PHE A 126 -24.88 13.11 -15.45
CA PHE A 126 -25.52 14.38 -15.11
C PHE A 126 -26.24 14.32 -13.76
N ALA A 127 -26.87 13.19 -13.40
CA ALA A 127 -27.45 13.01 -12.09
C ALA A 127 -26.39 13.11 -10.96
N PHE A 128 -25.21 12.49 -11.15
CA PHE A 128 -24.09 12.61 -10.20
C PHE A 128 -23.55 14.04 -10.09
N LEU A 129 -23.42 14.75 -11.21
CA LEU A 129 -23.02 16.17 -11.23
C LEU A 129 -24.01 17.07 -10.50
N GLN A 130 -25.31 16.88 -10.75
CA GLN A 130 -26.37 17.67 -10.12
C GLN A 130 -26.39 17.48 -8.60
N LYS A 131 -26.30 16.22 -8.15
CA LYS A 131 -26.30 15.89 -6.72
C LYS A 131 -24.97 16.23 -6.04
N GLY A 132 -23.87 16.30 -6.79
CA GLY A 132 -22.54 16.37 -6.22
C GLY A 132 -22.19 15.09 -5.47
N GLU A 133 -22.53 13.94 -6.06
CA GLU A 133 -22.28 12.61 -5.49
C GLU A 133 -21.34 11.81 -6.38
N LEU A 134 -20.68 10.82 -5.80
CA LEU A 134 -19.84 9.86 -6.52
C LEU A 134 -20.65 8.58 -6.80
N PRO A 135 -20.31 7.82 -7.84
CA PRO A 135 -20.89 6.51 -8.04
C PRO A 135 -20.61 5.61 -6.84
N ALA A 136 -21.59 4.78 -6.49
CA ALA A 136 -21.44 3.83 -5.40
C ALA A 136 -20.26 2.88 -5.69
N THR A 137 -19.33 2.80 -4.75
CA THR A 137 -18.27 1.79 -4.79
C THR A 137 -18.71 0.52 -4.07
N PRO A 138 -18.15 -0.64 -4.44
CA PRO A 138 -18.34 -1.86 -3.67
C PRO A 138 -18.03 -1.59 -2.20
N SER A 139 -18.97 -1.94 -1.31
CA SER A 139 -18.78 -1.75 0.12
C SER A 139 -17.51 -2.45 0.57
N ALA A 140 -16.69 -1.73 1.33
CA ALA A 140 -15.44 -2.27 1.84
C ALA A 140 -15.71 -3.47 2.75
N SER A 141 -15.22 -4.66 2.38
CA SER A 141 -15.00 -5.73 3.35
C SER A 141 -14.25 -5.18 4.57
N PRO A 142 -14.70 -5.46 5.80
CA PRO A 142 -14.05 -4.98 7.01
C PRO A 142 -12.58 -5.38 7.01
N VAL A 143 -11.70 -4.43 7.34
CA VAL A 143 -10.28 -4.73 7.56
C VAL A 143 -10.17 -5.57 8.83
N ALA A 144 -9.36 -6.62 8.78
CA ALA A 144 -9.16 -7.52 9.92
C ALA A 144 -8.76 -6.74 11.18
N PRO A 145 -9.30 -7.10 12.37
CA PRO A 145 -9.11 -6.32 13.59
C PRO A 145 -7.65 -6.21 14.01
N GLU A 146 -6.81 -7.20 13.69
CA GLU A 146 -5.38 -7.17 13.99
C GLU A 146 -4.64 -6.11 13.17
N ILE A 147 -5.00 -5.95 11.89
CA ILE A 147 -4.44 -4.90 11.02
C ILE A 147 -4.88 -3.53 11.52
N THR A 148 -6.17 -3.38 11.80
CA THR A 148 -6.73 -2.13 12.34
C THR A 148 -6.05 -1.74 13.66
N ALA A 149 -5.86 -2.69 14.58
CA ALA A 149 -5.16 -2.45 15.84
C ALA A 149 -3.70 -2.04 15.63
N ALA A 150 -3.00 -2.66 14.67
CA ALA A 150 -1.62 -2.29 14.35
C ALA A 150 -1.52 -0.90 13.71
N LEU A 151 -2.44 -0.55 12.80
CA LEU A 151 -2.53 0.79 12.21
C LEU A 151 -2.76 1.86 13.28
N LEU A 152 -3.75 1.65 14.15
CA LEU A 152 -4.06 2.56 15.25
C LEU A 152 -2.87 2.71 16.21
N ALA A 153 -2.11 1.65 16.47
CA ALA A 153 -0.92 1.74 17.31
C ALA A 153 0.19 2.60 16.68
N ILE A 154 0.36 2.53 15.35
CA ILE A 154 1.30 3.38 14.62
C ILE A 154 0.84 4.84 14.61
N GLU A 155 -0.44 5.07 14.31
CA GLU A 155 -1.04 6.41 14.28
C GLU A 155 -0.94 7.11 15.64
N ASN A 156 -1.19 6.37 16.72
CA ASN A 156 -1.06 6.88 18.09
C ASN A 156 0.38 6.85 18.63
N LEU A 157 1.39 6.62 17.77
CA LEU A 157 2.81 6.66 18.11
C LEU A 157 3.17 5.78 19.33
N LYS A 158 2.56 4.60 19.43
CA LYS A 158 2.83 3.68 20.53
C LYS A 158 4.30 3.23 20.55
N PRO A 159 4.83 2.81 21.72
CA PRO A 159 6.19 2.29 21.80
C PRO A 159 6.46 1.15 20.82
N ALA A 160 7.68 1.09 20.27
CA ALA A 160 8.06 0.12 19.25
C ALA A 160 7.82 -1.35 19.69
N ALA A 161 8.00 -1.67 20.98
CA ALA A 161 7.73 -2.99 21.53
C ALA A 161 6.25 -3.37 21.47
N GLU A 162 5.35 -2.41 21.73
CA GLU A 162 3.90 -2.63 21.64
C GLU A 162 3.46 -2.82 20.19
N ILE A 163 4.00 -2.00 19.27
CA ILE A 163 3.75 -2.15 17.83
C ILE A 163 4.24 -3.52 17.35
N ALA A 164 5.43 -3.96 17.79
CA ALA A 164 5.96 -5.27 17.43
C ALA A 164 5.10 -6.43 17.94
N ALA A 165 4.54 -6.32 19.15
CA ALA A 165 3.63 -7.32 19.70
C ALA A 165 2.32 -7.43 18.91
N LEU A 166 1.80 -6.31 18.40
CA LEU A 166 0.62 -6.28 17.53
C LEU A 166 0.92 -6.84 16.14
N LEU A 167 2.03 -6.42 15.53
CA LEU A 167 2.47 -6.90 14.21
C LEU A 167 2.76 -8.40 14.20
N ALA A 168 3.16 -8.99 15.32
CA ALA A 168 3.35 -10.44 15.45
C ALA A 168 2.06 -11.24 15.23
N LYS A 169 0.87 -10.63 15.43
CA LYS A 169 -0.43 -11.25 15.19
C LYS A 169 -0.90 -11.14 13.74
N VAL A 170 -0.32 -10.23 12.97
CA VAL A 170 -0.68 -10.00 11.56
C VAL A 170 0.10 -10.99 10.70
N SER A 171 -0.58 -11.95 10.06
CA SER A 171 0.08 -12.88 9.14
C SER A 171 0.45 -12.20 7.82
N ASP A 172 1.51 -12.67 7.14
CA ASP A 172 1.92 -12.10 5.85
C ASP A 172 0.88 -12.30 4.75
N LYS A 173 0.21 -13.45 4.77
CA LYS A 173 -0.90 -13.77 3.87
C LYS A 173 -2.05 -12.78 4.05
N LEU A 174 -2.49 -12.57 5.30
CA LEU A 174 -3.59 -11.65 5.61
C LEU A 174 -3.26 -10.21 5.17
N LEU A 175 -2.04 -9.73 5.44
CA LEU A 175 -1.62 -8.39 5.04
C LEU A 175 -1.54 -8.25 3.51
N THR A 176 -1.03 -9.26 2.81
CA THR A 176 -0.94 -9.28 1.34
C THR A 176 -2.32 -9.27 0.70
N GLU A 177 -3.23 -10.12 1.17
CA GLU A 177 -4.63 -10.17 0.71
C GLU A 177 -5.32 -8.83 0.96
N THR A 178 -5.10 -8.21 2.12
CA THR A 178 -5.66 -6.89 2.44
C THR A 178 -5.14 -5.80 1.49
N ILE A 179 -3.86 -5.83 1.12
CA ILE A 179 -3.27 -4.91 0.12
C ILE A 179 -3.90 -5.13 -1.26
N VAL A 180 -4.10 -6.39 -1.67
CA VAL A 180 -4.73 -6.72 -2.95
C VAL A 180 -6.16 -6.20 -2.99
N THR A 181 -6.96 -6.49 -1.97
CA THR A 181 -8.33 -5.98 -1.86
C THR A 181 -8.39 -4.45 -1.83
N ALA A 182 -7.43 -3.79 -1.18
CA ALA A 182 -7.36 -2.32 -1.18
C ALA A 182 -7.08 -1.76 -2.59
N LYS A 183 -6.21 -2.40 -3.37
CA LYS A 183 -5.95 -2.02 -4.78
C LYS A 183 -7.15 -2.26 -5.69
N GLU A 184 -7.79 -3.42 -5.57
CA GLU A 184 -9.00 -3.74 -6.33
C GLU A 184 -10.11 -2.72 -6.11
N ARG A 185 -10.20 -2.12 -4.91
CA ARG A 185 -11.14 -1.02 -4.64
C ARG A 185 -10.76 0.27 -5.36
N THR A 186 -9.48 0.61 -5.42
CA THR A 186 -9.01 1.75 -6.22
C THR A 186 -9.33 1.56 -7.69
N ASP A 187 -9.09 0.36 -8.22
CA ASP A 187 -9.39 0.01 -9.61
C ASP A 187 -10.89 0.02 -9.88
N ALA A 188 -11.71 -0.50 -8.96
CA ALA A 188 -13.17 -0.47 -9.07
C ALA A 188 -13.72 0.97 -9.04
N PHE A 189 -13.15 1.85 -8.21
CA PHE A 189 -13.53 3.25 -8.18
C PHE A 189 -13.15 3.99 -9.47
N ASP A 190 -11.95 3.76 -10.00
CA ASP A 190 -11.53 4.32 -11.30
C ASP A 190 -12.47 3.83 -12.41
N ALA A 191 -12.75 2.53 -12.47
CA ALA A 191 -13.68 1.96 -13.44
C ALA A 191 -15.09 2.58 -13.35
N ALA A 192 -15.60 2.79 -12.14
CA ALA A 192 -16.91 3.39 -11.91
C ALA A 192 -16.98 4.88 -12.31
N THR A 193 -15.89 5.63 -12.13
CA THR A 193 -15.86 7.07 -12.44
C THR A 193 -15.47 7.39 -13.88
N LYS A 194 -14.78 6.47 -14.57
CA LYS A 194 -14.35 6.63 -15.97
C LYS A 194 -15.46 7.01 -16.96
N PRO A 195 -16.64 6.36 -17.00
CA PRO A 195 -17.70 6.78 -17.92
C PRO A 195 -18.21 8.19 -17.60
N ILE A 196 -18.34 8.53 -16.31
CA ILE A 196 -18.77 9.86 -15.86
C ILE A 196 -17.78 10.94 -16.32
N ASN A 197 -16.47 10.70 -16.15
CA ASN A 197 -15.43 11.62 -16.60
C ASN A 197 -15.51 11.84 -18.13
N ARG A 198 -15.76 10.80 -18.93
CA ARG A 198 -15.90 10.95 -20.39
C ARG A 198 -17.09 11.83 -20.76
N VAL A 199 -18.23 11.68 -20.09
CA VAL A 199 -19.40 12.53 -20.32
C VAL A 199 -19.10 13.98 -19.94
N ILE A 200 -18.43 14.20 -18.79
CA ILE A 200 -17.98 15.52 -18.35
C ILE A 200 -17.08 16.17 -19.40
N ASP A 201 -16.04 15.46 -19.85
CA ASP A 201 -15.07 15.96 -20.81
C ASP A 201 -15.75 16.31 -22.16
N THR A 202 -16.61 15.43 -22.66
CA THR A 202 -17.36 15.66 -23.90
C THR A 202 -18.31 16.86 -23.79
N THR A 203 -18.92 17.04 -22.61
CA THR A 203 -19.80 18.19 -22.33
C THR A 203 -19.00 19.48 -22.24
N GLU A 204 -17.84 19.46 -21.58
CA GLU A 204 -16.93 20.61 -21.51
C GLU A 204 -16.48 21.05 -22.90
N ASP A 205 -16.05 20.10 -23.74
CA ASP A 205 -15.67 20.35 -25.13
C ASP A 205 -16.83 20.97 -25.94
N ALA A 206 -18.05 20.45 -25.77
CA ALA A 206 -19.24 21.00 -26.41
C ALA A 206 -19.60 22.42 -25.95
N LEU A 207 -19.25 22.78 -24.70
CA LEU A 207 -19.48 24.10 -24.13
C LEU A 207 -18.34 25.09 -24.45
N LEU A 208 -17.13 24.64 -24.77
CA LEU A 208 -16.00 25.52 -25.09
C LEU A 208 -16.29 26.44 -26.28
N SER A 209 -16.97 25.94 -27.31
CA SER A 209 -17.36 26.71 -28.49
C SER A 209 -18.56 27.64 -28.28
N GLN A 210 -19.20 27.61 -27.11
CA GLN A 210 -20.37 28.42 -26.80
C GLN A 210 -19.97 29.73 -26.08
N PRO A 211 -20.73 30.83 -26.30
CA PRO A 211 -20.51 32.07 -25.56
C PRO A 211 -20.68 31.84 -24.05
N ALA A 212 -20.11 32.74 -23.25
CA ALA A 212 -20.29 32.70 -21.80
C ALA A 212 -21.79 32.78 -21.46
N SER A 213 -22.27 31.83 -20.66
CA SER A 213 -23.66 31.75 -20.22
C SER A 213 -23.71 31.30 -18.75
N PRO A 214 -24.79 31.63 -18.02
CA PRO A 214 -25.00 31.10 -16.67
C PRO A 214 -24.93 29.57 -16.63
N ALA A 215 -25.54 28.88 -17.59
CA ALA A 215 -25.53 27.41 -17.67
C ALA A 215 -24.11 26.82 -17.80
N LYS A 216 -23.23 27.44 -18.62
CA LYS A 216 -21.82 27.02 -18.73
C LYS A 216 -21.07 27.21 -17.41
N ARG A 217 -21.36 28.30 -16.68
CA ARG A 217 -20.77 28.60 -15.38
C ARG A 217 -21.25 27.62 -14.31
N ASP A 218 -22.55 27.31 -14.26
CA ASP A 218 -23.13 26.35 -13.32
C ASP A 218 -22.62 24.93 -13.59
N PHE A 219 -22.47 24.55 -14.87
CA PHE A 219 -21.79 23.30 -15.25
C PHE A 219 -20.34 23.26 -14.76
N THR A 220 -19.59 24.35 -14.95
CA THR A 220 -18.20 24.44 -14.48
C THR A 220 -18.14 24.27 -12.97
N ALA A 221 -19.04 24.92 -12.21
CA ALA A 221 -19.13 24.76 -10.76
C ALA A 221 -19.42 23.31 -10.34
N ALA A 222 -20.39 22.65 -10.99
CA ALA A 222 -20.73 21.26 -10.73
C ALA A 222 -19.56 20.31 -11.02
N ARG A 223 -18.84 20.54 -12.13
CA ARG A 223 -17.64 19.79 -12.49
C ARG A 223 -16.53 19.94 -11.45
N LEU A 224 -16.24 21.16 -11.00
CA LEU A 224 -15.24 21.43 -9.97
C LEU A 224 -15.58 20.69 -8.66
N ARG A 225 -16.84 20.73 -8.24
CA ARG A 225 -17.33 20.02 -7.06
C ARG A 225 -17.15 18.50 -7.19
N PHE A 226 -17.57 17.92 -8.32
CA PHE A 226 -17.41 16.50 -8.58
C PHE A 226 -15.92 16.09 -8.62
N ALA A 227 -15.07 16.86 -9.29
CA ALA A 227 -13.64 16.59 -9.37
C ALA A 227 -12.97 16.64 -7.99
N ALA A 228 -13.34 17.60 -7.14
CA ALA A 228 -12.85 17.70 -5.77
C ALA A 228 -13.20 16.43 -4.97
N LEU A 229 -14.48 16.02 -4.98
CA LEU A 229 -14.94 14.81 -4.30
C LEU A 229 -14.23 13.55 -4.82
N ARG A 230 -14.06 13.43 -6.13
CA ARG A 230 -13.37 12.29 -6.74
C ARG A 230 -11.92 12.22 -6.26
N TYR A 231 -11.18 13.32 -6.32
CA TYR A 231 -9.80 13.36 -5.87
C TYR A 231 -9.65 13.11 -4.37
N ASP A 232 -10.62 13.53 -3.55
CA ASP A 232 -10.69 13.22 -2.12
C ASP A 232 -10.82 11.73 -1.86
N ASN A 233 -11.69 11.07 -2.62
CA ASN A 233 -11.90 9.64 -2.50
C ASN A 233 -10.64 8.86 -2.94
N GLU A 234 -10.09 9.18 -4.11
CA GLU A 234 -8.84 8.58 -4.61
C GLU A 234 -7.68 8.76 -3.64
N ALA A 235 -7.57 9.94 -3.02
CA ALA A 235 -6.58 10.19 -2.00
C ALA A 235 -6.73 9.22 -0.82
N ARG A 236 -7.93 9.08 -0.25
CA ARG A 236 -8.17 8.16 0.88
C ARG A 236 -7.87 6.71 0.53
N LEU A 237 -8.18 6.28 -0.69
CA LEU A 237 -7.85 4.94 -1.17
C LEU A 237 -6.33 4.72 -1.25
N ASN A 238 -5.59 5.69 -1.82
CA ASN A 238 -4.12 5.61 -1.89
C ASN A 238 -3.47 5.68 -0.51
N GLN A 239 -4.00 6.51 0.41
CA GLN A 239 -3.55 6.56 1.81
C GLN A 239 -3.71 5.20 2.50
N THR A 240 -4.83 4.53 2.27
CA THR A 240 -5.09 3.19 2.83
C THR A 240 -4.02 2.20 2.35
N ILE A 241 -3.71 2.19 1.05
CA ILE A 241 -2.67 1.32 0.48
C ILE A 241 -1.28 1.69 1.04
N ALA A 242 -0.96 2.98 1.16
CA ALA A 242 0.30 3.46 1.73
C ALA A 242 0.50 2.95 3.16
N ASN A 243 -0.51 3.12 4.02
CA ASN A 243 -0.50 2.65 5.41
C ASN A 243 -0.27 1.12 5.51
N LEU A 244 -0.88 0.34 4.61
CA LEU A 244 -0.69 -1.12 4.58
C LEU A 244 0.73 -1.52 4.15
N TYR A 245 1.35 -0.80 3.20
CA TYR A 245 2.75 -1.03 2.87
C TYR A 245 3.68 -0.63 4.00
N GLU A 246 3.41 0.47 4.73
CA GLU A 246 4.21 0.84 5.90
C GLU A 246 4.18 -0.25 6.99
N LEU A 247 3.03 -0.87 7.22
CA LEU A 247 2.94 -2.04 8.10
C LEU A 247 3.88 -3.16 7.64
N GLN A 248 3.89 -3.44 6.33
CA GLN A 248 4.73 -4.48 5.74
C GLN A 248 6.22 -4.17 5.92
N VAL A 249 6.63 -2.92 5.69
CA VAL A 249 8.00 -2.43 5.92
C VAL A 249 8.40 -2.64 7.37
N ARG A 250 7.57 -2.18 8.32
CA ARG A 250 7.86 -2.30 9.76
C ARG A 250 7.96 -3.75 10.18
N LYS A 251 7.05 -4.60 9.70
CA LYS A 251 7.09 -6.03 9.97
C LYS A 251 8.40 -6.67 9.49
N ASN A 252 8.82 -6.36 8.26
CA ASN A 252 10.04 -6.91 7.68
C ASN A 252 11.29 -6.38 8.39
N ASN A 253 11.32 -5.12 8.80
CA ASN A 253 12.40 -4.59 9.63
C ASN A 253 12.49 -5.30 10.99
N ILE A 254 11.36 -5.57 11.65
CA ILE A 254 11.35 -6.32 12.92
C ILE A 254 11.84 -7.76 12.72
N SER A 255 11.41 -8.41 11.63
CA SER A 255 11.89 -9.76 11.28
C SER A 255 13.40 -9.75 11.04
N ALA A 256 13.89 -8.78 10.27
CA ALA A 256 15.31 -8.62 9.99
C ALA A 256 16.14 -8.45 11.26
N GLU A 257 15.71 -7.59 12.19
CA GLU A 257 16.43 -7.39 13.46
C GLU A 257 16.42 -8.64 14.33
N ARG A 258 15.33 -9.42 14.32
CA ARG A 258 15.29 -10.71 15.02
C ARG A 258 16.30 -11.70 14.43
N HIS A 259 16.36 -11.81 13.09
CA HIS A 259 17.33 -12.66 12.40
C HIS A 259 18.77 -12.19 12.64
N HIS A 260 19.02 -10.89 12.59
CA HIS A 260 20.31 -10.29 12.85
C HIS A 260 20.77 -10.57 14.30
N GLY A 261 19.91 -10.36 15.29
CA GLY A 261 20.20 -10.65 16.69
C GLY A 261 20.48 -12.13 16.95
N ARG A 262 19.77 -13.05 16.29
CA ARG A 262 20.08 -14.49 16.36
C ARG A 262 21.45 -14.82 15.77
N SER A 263 21.77 -14.26 14.60
CA SER A 263 23.07 -14.43 13.96
C SER A 263 24.22 -13.95 14.86
N GLN A 264 24.08 -12.77 15.48
CA GLN A 264 25.07 -12.24 16.43
C GLN A 264 25.28 -13.18 17.61
N ARG A 265 24.20 -13.72 18.21
CA ARG A 265 24.30 -14.68 19.32
C ARG A 265 25.03 -15.96 18.92
N PHE A 266 24.79 -16.49 17.71
CA PHE A 266 25.52 -17.64 17.21
C PHE A 266 27.00 -17.33 16.96
N PHE A 267 27.30 -16.14 16.47
CA PHE A 267 28.68 -15.67 16.27
C PHE A 267 29.44 -15.50 17.59
N TYR A 268 28.85 -14.82 18.59
CA TYR A 268 29.48 -14.67 19.91
C TYR A 268 29.64 -16.02 20.63
N GLY A 269 28.65 -16.91 20.55
CA GLY A 269 28.75 -18.26 21.11
C GLY A 269 29.83 -19.14 20.44
N MET A 270 30.25 -18.79 19.22
CA MET A 270 31.41 -19.38 18.56
C MET A 270 32.73 -18.77 19.06
N LEU A 271 32.78 -17.44 19.23
CA LEU A 271 33.97 -16.75 19.75
C LEU A 271 34.29 -17.15 21.19
N GLU A 272 33.29 -17.21 22.08
CA GLU A 272 33.49 -17.62 23.48
C GLU A 272 34.09 -19.02 23.62
N ARG A 273 33.80 -19.91 22.66
CA ARG A 273 34.35 -21.27 22.61
C ARG A 273 35.75 -21.37 22.02
N ARG A 274 36.25 -20.31 21.37
CA ARG A 274 37.61 -20.24 20.84
C ARG A 274 38.61 -19.68 21.87
N TRP A 275 38.12 -18.99 22.91
CA TRP A 275 38.94 -18.34 23.95
C TRP A 275 38.89 -19.05 25.31
N ARG A 276 38.27 -20.24 25.39
CA ARG A 276 38.32 -21.17 26.53
C ARG A 276 38.88 -22.50 26.07
#